data_AF-A0A1B8HQD5-F1
#
_entry.id   AF-A0A1B8HQD5-F1
#
_cell.length_a   1.000
_cell.length_b   1.000
_cell.length_c   1.000
_cell.angle_alpha   90.00
_cell.angle_beta   90.00
_cell.angle_gamma   90.00
#
_symmetry.space_group_name_H-M   'P 1'
#
loop_
_entity.id
_entity.type
_entity.pdbx_description
1 polymer ?
#
loop_
_entity_poly.entity_id
_entity_poly.type
_entity_poly.pdbx_seq_one_letter_code
_entity_poly.pdbx_strand_id
1 'polypeptide(L)'
;MSKILITAIISLILSGCGEKTASDTVLEFMNTENTALLSSSKIEKCTPDGIKNITLVNKNNLPTTNDYYQLSSYLYGKSKYSVISEKKEGDAYVVSVKWMYPKAIDDVRSFIEADNPKIFDDDKKELDNLKSLYENGGLENPEYTEDITEWVVLPDGIDPNLSAGNIEACSK
;
A
#
# COMPACT_ATOMS: atom_id res chain seq x y z
N MET A 1 -22.73 53.20 -26.19
CA MET A 1 -22.33 52.25 -25.12
C MET A 1 -22.74 50.85 -25.57
N SER A 2 -21.77 50.12 -26.11
CA SER A 2 -21.97 48.77 -26.65
C SER A 2 -21.95 47.77 -25.48
N LYS A 3 -23.02 47.01 -25.29
CA LYS A 3 -22.99 45.82 -24.42
C LYS A 3 -23.17 44.60 -25.31
N ILE A 4 -22.04 43.96 -25.55
CA ILE A 4 -21.87 42.76 -26.35
C ILE A 4 -22.49 41.59 -25.58
N LEU A 5 -23.34 40.84 -26.28
CA LEU A 5 -23.80 39.50 -25.93
C LEU A 5 -22.58 38.60 -25.75
N ILE A 6 -22.36 38.01 -24.58
CA ILE A 6 -21.46 36.85 -24.47
C ILE A 6 -22.17 35.72 -23.74
N THR A 7 -22.43 34.73 -24.57
CA THR A 7 -22.95 33.38 -24.39
C THR A 7 -22.41 32.68 -23.16
N ALA A 8 -23.32 31.99 -22.46
CA ALA A 8 -22.99 30.98 -21.46
C ALA A 8 -22.10 29.89 -22.08
N ILE A 9 -20.92 29.68 -21.52
CA ILE A 9 -20.20 28.41 -21.67
C ILE A 9 -20.47 27.65 -20.39
N ILE A 10 -21.51 26.82 -20.46
CA ILE A 10 -21.69 25.68 -19.57
C ILE A 10 -20.52 24.75 -19.89
N SER A 11 -19.51 24.71 -19.02
CA SER A 11 -18.48 23.68 -19.07
C SER A 11 -19.11 22.34 -18.70
N LEU A 12 -19.72 21.70 -19.71
CA LEU A 12 -20.02 20.28 -19.73
C LEU A 12 -18.69 19.53 -19.59
N ILE A 13 -18.35 19.13 -18.37
CA ILE A 13 -17.38 18.05 -18.15
C ILE A 13 -18.13 16.75 -18.49
N LEU A 14 -18.09 16.38 -19.76
CA LEU A 14 -18.56 15.10 -20.28
C LEU A 14 -17.50 14.59 -21.26
N SER A 15 -16.55 13.81 -20.75
CA SER A 15 -15.91 12.65 -21.41
C SER A 15 -14.62 12.27 -20.68
N GLY A 16 -14.61 11.07 -20.13
CA GLY A 16 -13.45 10.47 -19.48
C GLY A 16 -13.76 9.10 -18.89
N CYS A 17 -14.40 8.21 -19.65
CA CYS A 17 -14.09 6.78 -19.52
C CYS A 17 -12.65 6.60 -20.04
N GLY A 18 -11.67 7.12 -19.30
CA GLY A 18 -10.27 6.79 -19.53
C GLY A 18 -10.11 5.32 -19.15
N GLU A 19 -9.56 4.51 -20.05
CA GLU A 19 -9.07 3.20 -19.64
C GLU A 19 -8.09 3.41 -18.49
N LYS A 20 -8.35 2.71 -17.39
CA LYS A 20 -7.50 2.73 -16.20
C LYS A 20 -6.10 2.24 -16.62
N THR A 21 -5.06 3.03 -16.35
CA THR A 21 -3.69 2.63 -16.72
C THR A 21 -3.17 1.52 -15.81
N ALA A 22 -2.02 0.92 -16.17
CA ALA A 22 -1.34 -0.03 -15.29
C ALA A 22 -0.94 0.66 -13.97
N SER A 23 -0.42 1.88 -14.07
CA SER A 23 -0.11 2.76 -12.93
C SER A 23 -1.31 3.00 -12.01
N ASP A 24 -2.47 3.36 -12.56
CA ASP A 24 -3.69 3.58 -11.77
C ASP A 24 -4.13 2.29 -11.07
N THR A 25 -3.94 1.14 -11.72
CA THR A 25 -4.28 -0.17 -11.18
C THR A 25 -3.41 -0.54 -9.99
N VAL A 26 -2.09 -0.34 -10.11
CA VAL A 26 -1.15 -0.58 -9.00
C VAL A 26 -1.41 0.40 -7.85
N LEU A 27 -1.60 1.69 -8.13
CA LEU A 27 -1.88 2.67 -7.07
C LEU A 27 -3.20 2.38 -6.35
N GLU A 28 -4.26 2.00 -7.05
CA GLU A 28 -5.51 1.59 -6.39
C GLU A 28 -5.26 0.37 -5.50
N PHE A 29 -4.53 -0.64 -5.99
CA PHE A 29 -4.20 -1.82 -5.21
C PHE A 29 -3.39 -1.48 -3.95
N MET A 30 -2.36 -0.63 -4.04
CA MET A 30 -1.55 -0.27 -2.86
C MET A 30 -2.34 0.49 -1.79
N ASN A 31 -3.32 1.29 -2.22
CA ASN A 31 -4.15 2.07 -1.30
C ASN A 31 -5.30 1.27 -0.69
N THR A 32 -5.87 0.31 -1.44
CA THR A 32 -7.10 -0.41 -1.05
C THR A 32 -6.89 -1.88 -0.68
N GLU A 33 -5.78 -2.47 -1.14
CA GLU A 33 -5.48 -3.91 -1.08
C GLU A 33 -6.60 -4.77 -1.69
N ASN A 34 -7.34 -4.21 -2.66
CA ASN A 34 -8.44 -4.90 -3.33
C ASN A 34 -7.89 -6.06 -4.17
N THR A 35 -8.03 -7.28 -3.66
CA THR A 35 -7.53 -8.51 -4.30
C THR A 35 -8.20 -8.81 -5.64
N ALA A 36 -9.31 -8.16 -5.98
CA ALA A 36 -9.94 -8.25 -7.31
C ALA A 36 -9.10 -7.60 -8.42
N LEU A 37 -8.08 -6.80 -8.07
CA LEU A 37 -7.13 -6.22 -9.03
C LEU A 37 -5.96 -7.16 -9.35
N LEU A 38 -5.84 -8.29 -8.66
CA LEU A 38 -4.80 -9.28 -8.89
C LEU A 38 -5.11 -10.13 -10.13
N SER A 39 -4.06 -10.57 -10.81
CA SER A 39 -4.11 -11.42 -11.98
C SER A 39 -4.79 -12.74 -11.65
N SER A 40 -5.95 -12.99 -12.29
CA SER A 40 -6.74 -14.20 -12.08
C SER A 40 -5.96 -15.48 -12.38
N SER A 41 -5.10 -15.46 -13.40
CA SER A 41 -4.23 -16.58 -13.78
C SER A 41 -3.11 -16.84 -12.78
N LYS A 42 -2.69 -15.83 -12.01
CA LYS A 42 -1.64 -15.97 -10.99
C LYS A 42 -2.18 -16.39 -9.63
N ILE A 43 -3.46 -16.12 -9.35
CA ILE A 43 -4.11 -16.50 -8.09
C ILE A 43 -5.09 -17.67 -8.24
N GLU A 44 -5.09 -18.40 -9.36
CA GLU A 44 -6.06 -19.46 -9.67
C GLU A 44 -6.16 -20.54 -8.57
N LYS A 45 -5.07 -20.76 -7.83
CA LYS A 45 -4.97 -21.77 -6.76
C LYS A 45 -5.32 -21.23 -5.38
N CYS A 46 -5.51 -19.92 -5.25
CA CYS A 46 -5.85 -19.30 -3.97
C CYS A 46 -7.36 -19.33 -3.72
N THR A 47 -7.75 -19.53 -2.47
CA THR A 47 -9.11 -19.28 -2.03
C THR A 47 -9.34 -17.77 -1.87
N PRO A 48 -10.58 -17.27 -2.00
CA PRO A 48 -10.89 -15.85 -1.81
C PRO A 48 -10.49 -15.30 -0.43
N ASP A 49 -10.45 -16.16 0.60
CA ASP A 49 -10.03 -15.76 1.94
C ASP A 49 -8.53 -15.99 2.15
N GLY A 50 -7.95 -17.05 1.58
CA GLY A 50 -6.53 -17.34 1.65
C GLY A 50 -5.66 -16.24 1.06
N ILE A 51 -6.08 -15.62 -0.05
CA ILE A 51 -5.34 -14.51 -0.66
C ILE A 51 -5.30 -13.26 0.23
N LYS A 52 -6.34 -13.01 1.03
CA LYS A 52 -6.41 -11.87 1.96
C LYS A 52 -5.47 -12.03 3.17
N ASN A 53 -5.01 -13.26 3.42
CA ASN A 53 -4.06 -13.56 4.49
C ASN A 53 -2.60 -13.40 4.04
N ILE A 54 -2.34 -13.05 2.78
CA ILE A 54 -1.00 -12.76 2.30
C ILE A 54 -0.76 -11.25 2.35
N THR A 55 0.31 -10.85 3.03
CA THR A 55 0.81 -9.47 2.98
C THR A 55 1.48 -9.21 1.64
N LEU A 56 0.81 -8.47 0.76
CA LEU A 56 1.32 -8.11 -0.57
C LEU A 56 1.86 -6.67 -0.64
N VAL A 57 1.32 -5.79 0.19
CA VAL A 57 1.81 -4.41 0.38
C VAL A 57 2.46 -4.37 1.74
N ASN A 58 3.62 -3.71 1.85
CA ASN A 58 4.37 -3.64 3.10
C ASN A 58 3.65 -2.76 4.13
N LYS A 59 2.63 -3.33 4.79
CA LYS A 59 1.92 -2.79 5.93
C LYS A 59 1.93 -3.83 7.02
N ASN A 60 2.39 -3.44 8.20
CA ASN A 60 2.35 -4.31 9.36
C ASN A 60 1.15 -3.94 10.24
N ASN A 61 -0.04 -4.29 9.75
CA ASN A 61 -1.29 -4.06 10.46
C ASN A 61 -1.39 -5.02 11.64
N LEU A 62 -1.06 -4.53 12.83
CA LEU A 62 -1.26 -5.28 14.07
C LEU A 62 -2.76 -5.51 14.34
N PRO A 63 -3.13 -6.56 15.10
CA PRO A 63 -4.50 -6.72 15.57
C PRO A 63 -4.97 -5.49 16.37
N THR A 64 -6.25 -5.12 16.29
CA THR A 64 -6.79 -3.96 17.04
C THR A 64 -6.68 -4.11 18.55
N THR A 65 -6.47 -5.33 19.04
CA THR A 65 -6.22 -5.66 20.45
C THR A 65 -4.78 -5.46 20.89
N ASN A 66 -3.85 -5.20 19.96
CA ASN A 66 -2.43 -5.02 20.24
C ASN A 66 -2.15 -3.60 20.77
N ASP A 67 -1.32 -3.48 21.79
CA ASP A 67 -1.01 -2.20 22.46
C ASP A 67 -0.34 -1.16 21.55
N TYR A 68 0.27 -1.60 20.44
CA TYR A 68 0.95 -0.75 19.46
C TYR A 68 0.10 -0.53 18.19
N TYR A 69 -1.13 -1.02 18.14
CA TYR A 69 -2.01 -0.92 16.97
C TYR A 69 -2.21 0.52 16.47
N GLN A 70 -2.53 1.46 17.38
CA GLN A 70 -2.77 2.85 17.02
C GLN A 70 -1.50 3.54 16.48
N LEU A 71 -0.35 3.24 17.09
CA LEU A 71 0.94 3.73 16.64
C LEU A 71 1.27 3.20 15.23
N SER A 72 1.15 1.88 15.02
CA SER A 72 1.38 1.27 13.70
C SER A 72 0.44 1.89 12.65
N SER A 73 -0.86 1.95 12.94
CA SER A 73 -1.87 2.54 12.05
C SER A 73 -1.56 3.99 11.70
N TYR A 74 -1.10 4.78 12.67
CA TYR A 74 -0.70 6.17 12.46
C TYR A 74 0.52 6.30 11.55
N LEU A 75 1.56 5.50 11.76
CA LEU A 75 2.79 5.55 10.97
C LEU A 75 2.54 5.07 9.54
N TYR A 76 1.91 3.91 9.36
CA TYR A 76 1.57 3.41 8.03
C TYR A 76 0.56 4.30 7.31
N GLY A 77 -0.36 4.94 8.03
CA GLY A 77 -1.31 5.92 7.49
C GLY A 77 -0.67 7.22 6.98
N LYS A 78 0.57 7.53 7.37
CA LYS A 78 1.37 8.63 6.82
C LYS A 78 2.14 8.26 5.55
N SER A 79 2.14 6.98 5.16
CA SER A 79 2.78 6.53 3.94
C SER A 79 2.17 7.18 2.70
N LYS A 80 2.99 7.36 1.67
CA LYS A 80 2.58 7.90 0.37
C LYS A 80 3.14 7.02 -0.74
N TYR A 81 2.33 6.79 -1.75
CA TYR A 81 2.73 6.07 -2.95
C TYR A 81 2.75 7.02 -4.14
N SER A 82 3.77 6.92 -4.98
CA SER A 82 3.86 7.68 -6.22
C SER A 82 4.53 6.86 -7.31
N VAL A 83 3.98 6.91 -8.52
CA VAL A 83 4.57 6.23 -9.68
C VAL A 83 5.84 6.96 -10.10
N ILE A 84 6.91 6.20 -10.32
CA ILE A 84 8.19 6.68 -10.87
C ILE A 84 8.21 6.44 -12.37
N SER A 85 7.77 5.26 -12.80
CA SER A 85 7.79 4.87 -14.22
C SER A 85 6.70 3.85 -14.54
N GLU A 86 6.31 3.84 -15.80
CA GLU A 86 5.49 2.79 -16.41
C GLU A 86 6.13 2.45 -17.76
N LYS A 87 6.46 1.17 -17.96
CA LYS A 87 7.03 0.66 -19.21
C LYS A 87 6.24 -0.56 -19.67
N LYS A 88 6.01 -0.66 -20.98
CA LYS A 88 5.42 -1.85 -21.59
C LYS A 88 6.52 -2.85 -21.93
N GLU A 89 6.36 -4.10 -21.49
CA GLU A 89 7.27 -5.21 -21.77
C GLU A 89 6.45 -6.39 -22.30
N GLY A 90 6.40 -6.54 -23.63
CA GLY A 90 5.56 -7.54 -24.28
C GLY A 90 4.06 -7.25 -24.10
N ASP A 91 3.33 -8.19 -23.50
CA ASP A 91 1.93 -8.09 -23.12
C ASP A 91 1.70 -7.53 -21.71
N ALA A 92 2.78 -7.31 -20.95
CA ALA A 92 2.73 -6.78 -19.60
C ALA A 92 3.16 -5.31 -19.54
N TYR A 93 2.84 -4.67 -18.41
CA TYR A 93 3.42 -3.41 -17.98
C TYR A 93 4.22 -3.64 -16.70
N VAL A 94 5.36 -2.98 -16.59
CA VAL A 94 6.12 -2.89 -15.35
C VAL A 94 6.00 -1.46 -14.83
N VAL A 95 5.49 -1.32 -13.62
CA VAL A 95 5.25 -0.05 -12.94
C VAL A 95 6.19 0.04 -11.74
N SER A 96 7.12 1.00 -11.74
CA SER A 96 7.93 1.29 -10.57
C SER A 96 7.17 2.26 -9.67
N VAL A 97 6.88 1.86 -8.44
CA VAL A 97 6.22 2.70 -7.44
C VAL A 97 7.21 3.02 -6.33
N LYS A 98 7.30 4.32 -6.02
CA LYS A 98 7.96 4.79 -4.81
C LYS A 98 6.97 4.76 -3.65
N TRP A 99 7.37 4.09 -2.59
CA TRP A 99 6.73 4.17 -1.28
C TRP A 99 7.57 5.07 -0.38
N MET A 100 7.03 6.22 0.02
CA MET A 100 7.62 7.08 1.05
C MET A 100 6.90 6.83 2.36
N TYR A 101 7.65 6.57 3.43
CA TYR A 101 7.07 6.23 4.73
C TYR A 101 7.90 6.77 5.89
N PRO A 102 7.30 6.95 7.08
CA PRO A 102 8.05 7.36 8.27
C PRO A 102 9.20 6.39 8.57
N LYS A 103 10.42 6.91 8.70
CA LYS A 103 11.64 6.13 9.02
C LYS A 103 11.52 5.33 10.33
N ALA A 104 10.69 5.80 11.26
CA ALA A 104 10.35 5.08 12.48
C ALA A 104 9.75 3.68 12.23
N ILE A 105 9.29 3.36 11.01
CA ILE A 105 8.88 2.00 10.62
C ILE A 105 10.11 1.09 10.46
N ASP A 106 11.19 1.56 9.84
CA ASP A 106 12.44 0.81 9.66
C ASP A 106 13.21 0.66 10.97
N ASP A 107 13.24 1.73 11.76
CA ASP A 107 13.94 1.78 13.04
C ASP A 107 13.33 0.81 14.06
N VAL A 108 12.10 0.33 13.82
CA VAL A 108 11.38 -0.59 14.69
C VAL A 108 11.15 -1.91 13.96
N ARG A 109 12.24 -2.69 13.81
CA ARG A 109 12.17 -4.14 13.51
C ARG A 109 11.11 -4.84 14.36
N SER A 110 10.92 -4.35 15.57
CA SER A 110 10.00 -4.80 16.60
C SER A 110 8.53 -4.77 16.19
N PHE A 111 8.09 -4.04 15.16
CA PHE A 111 6.68 -4.15 14.75
C PHE A 111 6.34 -5.56 14.27
N ILE A 112 7.30 -6.27 13.67
CA ILE A 112 7.12 -7.68 13.24
C ILE A 112 6.97 -8.57 14.48
N GLU A 113 7.67 -8.24 15.57
CA GLU A 113 7.62 -8.95 16.85
C GLU A 113 6.54 -8.41 17.80
N ALA A 114 5.83 -7.35 17.44
CA ALA A 114 4.92 -6.67 18.37
C ALA A 114 3.71 -7.52 18.75
N ASP A 115 3.37 -8.52 17.93
CA ASP A 115 2.33 -9.51 18.23
C ASP A 115 2.91 -10.80 18.88
N ASN A 116 4.23 -10.88 19.06
CA ASN A 116 4.88 -12.00 19.71
C ASN A 116 4.76 -11.86 21.25
N PRO A 117 4.13 -12.81 21.96
CA PRO A 117 4.04 -12.77 23.42
C PRO A 117 5.39 -12.94 24.12
N LYS A 118 6.47 -13.22 23.37
CA LYS A 118 7.84 -13.34 23.82
C LYS A 118 8.77 -12.32 23.15
N ILE A 119 8.25 -11.14 22.79
CA ILE A 119 9.08 -10.03 22.32
C ILE A 119 10.25 -9.79 23.28
N PHE A 120 11.44 -9.55 22.73
CA PHE A 120 12.62 -9.26 23.54
C PHE A 120 12.46 -7.93 24.27
N ASP A 121 13.03 -7.82 25.47
CA ASP A 121 12.88 -6.62 26.31
C ASP A 121 13.38 -5.34 25.62
N ASP A 122 14.45 -5.44 24.83
CA ASP A 122 15.00 -4.32 24.06
C ASP A 122 14.03 -3.87 22.96
N ASP A 123 13.50 -4.82 22.17
CA ASP A 123 12.51 -4.56 21.12
C ASP A 123 11.22 -3.93 21.70
N LYS A 124 10.78 -4.43 22.85
CA LYS A 124 9.62 -3.90 23.57
C LYS A 124 9.88 -2.47 24.06
N LYS A 125 11.06 -2.20 24.61
CA LYS A 125 11.43 -0.87 25.11
C LYS A 125 11.47 0.16 23.99
N GLU A 126 11.96 -0.21 22.81
CA GLU A 126 11.94 0.65 21.62
C GLU A 126 10.50 1.00 21.22
N LEU A 127 9.60 0.01 21.18
CA LEU A 127 8.18 0.22 20.91
C LEU A 127 7.50 1.10 21.95
N ASP A 128 7.78 0.88 23.24
CA ASP A 128 7.23 1.69 24.34
C ASP A 128 7.68 3.15 24.24
N ASN A 129 8.95 3.40 23.89
CA ASN A 129 9.46 4.75 23.68
C ASN A 129 8.78 5.42 22.49
N LEU A 130 8.63 4.70 21.37
CA LEU A 130 7.98 5.24 20.19
C LEU A 130 6.49 5.51 20.43
N LYS A 131 5.82 4.64 21.18
CA LYS A 131 4.43 4.84 21.63
C LYS A 131 4.30 6.09 22.49
N SER A 132 5.20 6.29 23.45
CA SER A 132 5.23 7.51 24.27
C SER A 132 5.43 8.77 23.41
N LEU A 133 6.30 8.74 22.40
CA LEU A 133 6.45 9.86 21.45
C LEU A 133 5.16 10.13 20.68
N TYR A 134 4.47 9.10 20.22
CA TYR A 134 3.18 9.22 19.55
C TYR A 134 2.11 9.86 20.45
N GLU A 135 1.93 9.33 21.67
CA GLU A 135 0.93 9.81 22.63
C GLU A 135 1.17 11.28 23.04
N ASN A 136 2.42 11.72 23.04
CA ASN A 136 2.80 13.10 23.34
C ASN A 136 2.85 14.02 22.10
N GLY A 137 2.45 13.54 20.91
CA GLY A 137 2.45 14.33 19.67
C GLY A 137 3.83 14.54 19.03
N GLY A 138 4.88 13.90 19.55
CA GLY A 138 6.26 14.01 19.05
C GLY A 138 6.48 13.43 17.65
N LEU A 139 5.49 12.72 17.09
CA LEU A 139 5.53 12.14 15.75
C LEU A 139 4.69 12.89 14.71
N GLU A 140 4.35 14.16 14.94
CA GLU A 140 3.58 14.96 13.98
C GLU A 140 4.29 15.09 12.62
N ASN A 141 5.60 15.35 12.67
CA ASN A 141 6.50 15.58 11.53
C ASN A 141 7.63 14.54 11.50
N PRO A 142 7.36 13.28 11.13
CA PRO A 142 8.39 12.25 11.10
C PRO A 142 9.40 12.50 9.97
N GLU A 143 10.63 12.03 10.17
CA GLU A 143 11.57 11.81 9.07
C GLU A 143 11.00 10.73 8.14
N TYR A 144 11.14 10.91 6.83
CA TYR A 144 10.71 9.93 5.84
C TYR A 144 11.91 9.26 5.19
N THR A 145 11.74 7.98 4.89
CA THR A 145 12.60 7.21 4.00
C THR A 145 11.78 6.78 2.78
N GLU A 146 12.43 6.17 1.79
CA GLU A 146 11.77 5.69 0.58
C GLU A 146 12.25 4.30 0.19
N ASP A 147 11.33 3.52 -0.37
CA ASP A 147 11.61 2.26 -1.05
C ASP A 147 10.97 2.28 -2.44
N ILE A 148 11.59 1.58 -3.39
CA ILE A 148 11.12 1.49 -4.77
C ILE A 148 10.85 0.04 -5.09
N THR A 149 9.59 -0.25 -5.41
CA THR A 149 9.14 -1.61 -5.78
C THR A 149 8.61 -1.60 -7.21
N GLU A 150 8.99 -2.62 -7.99
CA GLU A 150 8.40 -2.86 -9.30
C GLU A 150 7.20 -3.80 -9.19
N TRP A 151 6.13 -3.44 -9.89
CA TRP A 151 4.90 -4.22 -10.01
C TRP A 151 4.67 -4.59 -11.46
N VAL A 152 4.29 -5.85 -11.70
CA VAL A 152 3.96 -6.33 -13.04
C VAL A 152 2.45 -6.37 -13.19
N VAL A 153 1.94 -5.77 -14.26
CA VAL A 153 0.51 -5.77 -14.62
C VAL A 153 0.35 -6.54 -15.92
N LEU A 154 -0.33 -7.68 -15.83
CA LEU A 154 -0.69 -8.56 -16.93
C LEU A 154 -2.04 -8.13 -17.52
N PRO A 155 -2.43 -8.65 -18.71
CA PRO A 155 -3.74 -8.36 -19.29
C PRO A 155 -4.93 -8.70 -18.38
N ASP A 156 -4.76 -9.63 -17.43
CA ASP A 156 -5.80 -10.08 -16.51
C ASP A 156 -5.62 -9.59 -15.06
N GLY A 157 -4.65 -8.71 -14.77
CA GLY A 157 -4.46 -8.07 -13.47
C GLY A 157 -3.00 -7.97 -13.00
N ILE A 158 -2.79 -7.52 -11.75
CA ILE A 158 -1.46 -7.39 -11.14
C ILE A 158 -0.90 -8.78 -10.82
N ASP A 159 0.32 -9.09 -11.24
CA ASP A 159 1.03 -10.28 -10.78
C ASP A 159 1.49 -10.06 -9.32
N PRO A 160 0.93 -10.78 -8.33
CA PRO A 160 1.34 -10.67 -6.93
C PRO A 160 2.71 -11.28 -6.65
N ASN A 161 3.36 -11.94 -7.62
CA ASN A 161 4.65 -12.61 -7.48
C ASN A 161 4.70 -13.57 -6.27
N LEU A 162 3.67 -14.42 -6.13
CA LEU A 162 3.55 -15.32 -4.99
C LEU A 162 4.71 -16.33 -4.94
N SER A 163 5.36 -16.42 -3.77
CA SER A 163 6.30 -17.50 -3.50
C SER A 163 5.58 -18.85 -3.38
N ALA A 164 6.32 -19.95 -3.46
CA ALA A 164 5.77 -21.28 -3.23
C ALA A 164 5.06 -21.40 -1.86
N GLY A 165 5.62 -20.78 -0.82
CA GLY A 165 5.00 -20.73 0.51
C GLY A 165 3.70 -19.92 0.52
N ASN A 166 3.62 -18.82 -0.24
CA ASN A 166 2.37 -18.06 -0.34
C ASN A 166 1.28 -18.85 -1.06
N ILE A 167 1.63 -19.59 -2.12
CA ILE A 167 0.68 -20.45 -2.84
C ILE A 167 0.15 -21.54 -1.91
N GLU A 168 1.02 -22.18 -1.11
CA GLU A 168 0.60 -23.17 -0.12
C GLU A 168 -0.30 -22.55 0.96
N ALA A 169 0.01 -21.33 1.42
CA ALA A 169 -0.78 -20.64 2.42
C ALA A 169 -2.16 -20.20 1.89
N CYS A 170 -2.24 -19.69 0.67
CA CYS A 170 -3.48 -19.15 0.12
C CYS A 170 -4.43 -20.21 -0.45
N SER A 171 -3.93 -21.43 -0.72
CA SER A 171 -4.73 -22.53 -1.27
C SER A 171 -5.52 -23.31 -0.20
N LYS A 172 -5.27 -23.01 1.08
CA LYS A 172 -6.00 -23.54 2.23
C LYS A 172 -7.28 -22.72 2.47
#